data_AF-A0A7J3S7H5-F1
#
_entry.id   AF-A0A7J3S7H5-F1
#
_cell.length_a   1.000
_cell.length_b   1.000
_cell.length_c   1.000
_cell.angle_alpha   90.00
_cell.angle_beta   90.00
_cell.angle_gamma   90.00
#
_symmetry.space_group_name_H-M   'P 1'
#
loop_
_entity.id
_entity.type
_entity.pdbx_description
1 polymer ?
#
loop_
_entity_poly.entity_id
_entity_poly.type
_entity_poly.pdbx_seq_one_letter_code
_entity_poly.pdbx_strand_id
1 'polypeptide(L)'
;PRRKEISRRKYGTSHTLAQEEIEPLLDENPNTIIVGSGVYGVLKLGKINIKANIMKLPTCKAIKEYNSLIEAGERVAAIIHVTC
;
A
#
# COMPACT_ATOMS: atom_id res chain seq x y z
N PRO A 1 7.29 -10.57 0.45
CA PRO A 1 6.17 -10.83 -0.49
C PRO A 1 4.83 -10.44 0.16
N ARG A 2 3.86 -9.90 -0.60
CA ARG A 2 2.57 -9.42 -0.07
C ARG A 2 1.72 -10.58 0.48
N ARG A 3 1.22 -10.45 1.72
CA ARG A 3 0.41 -11.47 2.43
C ARG A 3 -1.09 -11.39 2.07
N LYS A 4 -1.42 -11.66 0.81
CA LYS A 4 -2.79 -11.54 0.24
C LYS A 4 -3.86 -12.37 0.95
N GLU A 5 -3.47 -13.45 1.63
CA GLU A 5 -4.36 -14.30 2.43
C GLU A 5 -5.07 -13.54 3.54
N ILE A 6 -4.41 -12.55 4.15
CA ILE A 6 -4.95 -11.73 5.23
C ILE A 6 -6.21 -11.00 4.74
N SER A 7 -6.09 -10.28 3.63
CA SER A 7 -7.21 -9.59 2.99
C SER A 7 -8.32 -10.56 2.54
N ARG A 8 -7.94 -11.73 2.02
CA ARG A 8 -8.89 -12.74 1.56
C ARG A 8 -9.70 -13.32 2.73
N ARG A 9 -9.10 -13.55 3.89
CA ARG A 9 -9.79 -14.01 5.11
C ARG A 9 -10.76 -12.96 5.64
N LYS A 10 -10.39 -11.68 5.59
CA LYS A 10 -11.20 -10.58 6.14
C LYS A 10 -12.35 -10.14 5.23
N TYR A 11 -12.11 -10.08 3.93
CA TYR A 11 -13.05 -9.50 2.96
C TYR A 11 -13.58 -10.51 1.93
N GLY A 12 -13.17 -11.77 2.00
CA GLY A 12 -13.46 -12.78 0.98
C GLY A 12 -12.69 -12.59 -0.34
N THR A 13 -11.92 -11.49 -0.46
CA THR A 13 -11.16 -11.13 -1.67
C THR A 13 -9.87 -10.40 -1.32
N SER A 14 -8.83 -10.54 -2.16
CA SER A 14 -7.58 -9.79 -2.04
C SER A 14 -7.60 -8.43 -2.75
N HIS A 15 -8.71 -8.09 -3.42
CA HIS A 15 -8.92 -6.78 -4.05
C HIS A 15 -9.25 -5.67 -3.05
N THR A 16 -9.55 -6.01 -1.80
CA THR A 16 -9.69 -5.04 -0.70
C THR A 16 -8.52 -5.24 0.26
N LEU A 17 -7.64 -4.25 0.36
CA LEU A 17 -6.47 -4.30 1.23
C LEU A 17 -6.87 -4.12 2.70
N ALA A 18 -6.60 -5.12 3.52
CA ALA A 18 -6.73 -5.05 4.97
C ALA A 18 -5.58 -4.27 5.60
N GLN A 19 -5.88 -3.53 6.67
CA GLN A 19 -4.87 -2.86 7.51
C GLN A 19 -3.76 -3.82 7.97
N GLU A 20 -4.10 -5.06 8.31
CA GLU A 20 -3.15 -6.09 8.75
C GLU A 20 -2.08 -6.45 7.69
N GLU A 21 -2.31 -6.16 6.40
CA GLU A 21 -1.26 -6.27 5.38
C GLU A 21 -0.25 -5.11 5.43
N ILE A 22 -0.62 -3.98 6.04
CA ILE A 22 0.18 -2.75 6.17
C ILE A 22 0.91 -2.68 7.51
N GLU A 23 0.34 -3.25 8.57
CA GLU A 23 0.92 -3.19 9.92
C GLU A 23 2.41 -3.57 10.00
N PRO A 24 2.91 -4.62 9.30
CA PRO A 24 4.34 -4.94 9.30
C PRO A 24 5.24 -3.85 8.69
N LEU A 25 4.69 -2.94 7.88
CA LEU A 25 5.44 -1.81 7.35
C LEU A 25 5.59 -0.68 8.38
N LEU A 26 4.74 -0.64 9.41
CA LEU A 26 4.81 0.37 10.46
C LEU A 26 6.02 0.18 11.38
N ASP A 27 6.54 -1.05 11.48
CA ASP A 27 7.78 -1.34 12.24
C ASP A 27 8.98 -0.54 11.70
N GLU A 28 9.02 -0.24 10.40
CA GLU A 28 10.06 0.59 9.79
C GLU A 28 9.84 2.10 10.00
N ASN A 29 8.80 2.50 10.75
CA ASN A 29 8.44 3.88 11.05
C ASN A 29 8.40 4.81 9.81
N PRO A 30 7.62 4.47 8.76
CA PRO A 30 7.47 5.34 7.60
C PRO A 30 6.58 6.55 7.91
N ASN A 31 6.93 7.70 7.35
CA ASN A 31 6.09 8.89 7.34
C ASN A 31 4.89 8.69 6.40
N THR A 32 5.14 8.05 5.26
CA THR A 32 4.16 7.81 4.20
C THR A 32 4.17 6.36 3.75
N ILE A 33 2.98 5.79 3.55
CA ILE A 33 2.77 4.47 2.96
C ILE A 33 2.06 4.62 1.63
N ILE A 34 2.72 4.23 0.55
CA ILE A 34 2.16 4.24 -0.79
C ILE A 34 1.52 2.90 -1.10
N VAL A 35 0.26 2.92 -1.54
CA VAL A 35 -0.46 1.73 -2.03
C VAL A 35 -0.60 1.82 -3.54
N GLY A 36 0.20 1.03 -4.25
CA GLY A 36 0.06 0.76 -5.67
C GLY A 36 -1.15 -0.13 -5.91
N SER A 37 -2.22 0.47 -6.43
CA SER A 37 -3.54 -0.14 -6.51
C SER A 37 -3.81 -0.99 -7.77
N GLY A 38 -2.74 -1.36 -8.49
CA GLY A 38 -2.83 -2.03 -9.77
C GLY A 38 -2.60 -1.07 -10.94
N VAL A 39 -2.37 -1.64 -12.12
CA VAL A 39 -2.21 -0.88 -13.37
C VAL A 39 -3.46 -0.04 -13.67
N TYR A 40 -4.64 -0.59 -13.41
CA TYR A 40 -5.93 0.08 -13.57
C TYR A 40 -6.48 0.66 -12.26
N GLY A 41 -5.79 0.46 -11.13
CA GLY A 41 -6.13 1.09 -9.85
C GLY A 41 -7.37 0.51 -9.15
N VAL A 42 -7.77 -0.72 -9.51
CA VAL A 42 -9.01 -1.34 -9.04
C VAL A 42 -8.95 -1.84 -7.60
N LEU A 43 -7.74 -1.97 -7.03
CA LEU A 43 -7.59 -2.36 -5.62
C LEU A 43 -8.18 -1.29 -4.70
N LYS A 44 -9.05 -1.72 -3.78
CA LYS A 44 -9.70 -0.87 -2.78
C LYS A 44 -8.92 -0.93 -1.46
N LEU A 45 -8.94 0.18 -0.72
CA LEU A 45 -8.52 0.17 0.67
C LEU A 45 -9.73 -0.23 1.53
N GLY A 46 -9.51 -1.13 2.48
CA GLY A 46 -10.48 -1.40 3.53
C GLY A 46 -10.55 -0.24 4.53
N LYS A 47 -11.12 -0.50 5.71
CA LYS A 47 -10.97 0.42 6.85
C LYS A 47 -9.54 0.37 7.34
N ILE A 48 -8.84 1.51 7.27
CA ILE A 48 -7.46 1.65 7.75
C ILE A 48 -7.43 2.79 8.75
N ASN A 49 -6.95 2.50 9.96
CA ASN A 49 -6.83 3.42 11.06
C ASN A 49 -5.41 3.35 11.61
N ILE A 50 -4.49 4.02 10.92
CA ILE A 50 -3.08 4.12 11.27
C ILE A 50 -2.66 5.59 11.28
N LYS A 51 -1.59 5.92 12.02
CA LYS A 51 -1.08 7.30 12.11
C LYS A 51 -0.30 7.76 10.87
N ALA A 52 0.30 6.82 10.13
CA ALA A 52 1.07 7.12 8.93
C ALA A 52 0.16 7.62 7.80
N ASN A 53 0.68 8.53 6.95
CA ASN A 53 -0.06 9.01 5.79
C ASN A 53 -0.20 7.88 4.76
N ILE A 54 -1.39 7.67 4.21
CA ILE A 54 -1.62 6.65 3.17
C ILE A 54 -1.95 7.32 1.84
N MET A 55 -1.13 7.04 0.83
CA MET A 55 -1.37 7.47 -0.55
C MET A 55 -1.70 6.28 -1.45
N LYS A 56 -2.96 6.21 -1.90
CA LYS A 56 -3.39 5.23 -2.90
C LYS A 56 -3.21 5.82 -4.30
N LEU A 57 -2.44 5.15 -5.15
CA LEU A 57 -2.21 5.55 -6.54
C LEU A 57 -2.25 4.34 -7.49
N PRO A 58 -2.56 4.52 -8.78
CA PRO A 58 -2.27 3.49 -9.79
C PRO A 58 -0.79 3.12 -9.75
N THR A 59 -0.46 1.85 -9.96
CA THR A 59 0.89 1.33 -9.70
C THR A 59 1.99 2.10 -10.44
N CYS A 60 1.76 2.48 -11.70
CA CYS A 60 2.73 3.27 -12.47
C CYS A 60 2.95 4.69 -11.93
N LYS A 61 1.98 5.27 -11.22
CA LYS A 61 2.12 6.55 -10.51
C LYS A 61 2.74 6.36 -9.12
N ALA A 62 2.32 5.31 -8.42
CA ALA A 62 2.84 4.95 -7.11
C ALA A 62 4.36 4.77 -7.10
N ILE A 63 4.93 4.12 -8.13
CA ILE A 63 6.39 3.95 -8.24
C ILE A 63 7.12 5.28 -8.47
N LYS A 64 6.53 6.23 -9.20
CA LYS A 64 7.13 7.53 -9.47
C LYS A 64 7.18 8.35 -8.19
N GLU A 65 6.05 8.43 -7.49
CA GLU A 65 5.97 9.10 -6.19
C GLU A 65 6.88 8.47 -5.15
N TYR A 66 6.95 7.13 -5.10
CA TYR A 66 7.88 6.44 -4.20
C TYR A 66 9.33 6.86 -4.44
N ASN A 67 9.78 6.83 -5.70
CA ASN A 67 11.14 7.24 -6.05
C ASN A 67 11.39 8.70 -5.69
N SER A 68 10.47 9.61 -6.02
CA SER A 68 10.62 11.02 -5.69
C SER A 68 10.68 11.30 -4.19
N LEU A 69 9.92 10.57 -3.36
CA LEU A 69 9.99 10.69 -1.90
C LEU A 69 11.31 10.14 -1.34
N ILE A 70 11.80 9.01 -1.87
CA ILE A 70 13.11 8.49 -1.52
C ILE A 70 14.22 9.47 -1.88
N GLU A 71 14.16 10.07 -3.07
CA GLU A 71 15.13 11.10 -3.52
C GLU A 71 15.09 12.36 -2.63
N ALA A 72 13.92 12.70 -2.08
CA ALA A 72 13.76 13.78 -1.11
C ALA A 72 14.25 13.43 0.31
N GLY A 73 14.67 12.19 0.56
CA GLY A 73 15.12 11.72 1.88
C GLY A 73 13.99 11.34 2.84
N GLU A 74 12.76 11.21 2.35
CA GLU A 74 11.60 10.83 3.16
C GLU A 74 11.60 9.34 3.49
N ARG A 75 11.08 9.00 4.67
CA ARG A 75 10.83 7.61 5.07
C ARG A 75 9.51 7.15 4.47
N VAL A 76 9.58 6.43 3.36
CA VAL A 76 8.42 5.91 2.65
C VAL A 76 8.45 4.38 2.60
N ALA A 77 7.29 3.76 2.85
CA ALA A 77 7.07 2.34 2.59
C ALA A 77 6.04 2.17 1.48
N ALA A 78 6.04 1.03 0.79
CA ALA A 78 5.08 0.78 -0.29
C ALA A 78 4.53 -0.65 -0.32
N ILE A 79 3.24 -0.76 -0.68
CA ILE A 79 2.59 -2.01 -1.07
C ILE A 79 2.20 -1.91 -2.53
N ILE A 80 2.80 -2.75 -3.37
CA ILE A 80 2.57 -2.72 -4.81
C ILE A 80 1.73 -3.90 -5.25
N HIS A 81 0.61 -3.61 -5.90
CA HIS A 81 -0.14 -4.57 -6.69
C HIS A 81 0.27 -4.45 -8.16
N VAL A 82 0.86 -5.51 -8.71
CA VAL A 82 1.45 -5.49 -10.07
C VAL A 82 0.47 -5.84 -11.18
N THR A 83 -0.72 -6.35 -10.84
CA THR A 83 -1.77 -6.74 -11.78
C THR A 83 -2.81 -5.63 -11.95
N CYS A 84 -4.06 -5.98 -12.24
CA CYS A 84 -5.15 -5.06 -12.53
C CYS A 84 -5.29 -3.95 -11.48
#